data_AF-A0A9X1C7K6-F1
#
_entry.id   AF-A0A9X1C7K6-F1
#
_cell.length_a   1.000
_cell.length_b   1.000
_cell.length_c   1.000
_cell.angle_alpha   90.00
_cell.angle_beta   90.00
_cell.angle_gamma   90.00
#
_symmetry.space_group_name_H-M   'P 1'
#
loop_
_entity.id
_entity.type
_entity.pdbx_description
1 polymer ?
#
loop_
_entity_poly.entity_id
_entity_poly.type
_entity_poly.pdbx_seq_one_letter_code
_entity_poly.pdbx_strand_id
1 'polypeptide(L)'
;MQRFFNVIACGLQVMFVSAGAHAMASSLVLPTTAQLAGHWQLHQQDQVCALDLFEQANALGGDVACAEQWLGEKPLTWSPTPDGIWLFNAEGSGIAHLNRQKSGDYQARTKTGAVIELKRTP
;
A
#
# COMPACT_ATOMS: atom_id res chain seq x y z
N MET A 1 -5.65 -78.82 -21.02
CA MET A 1 -6.77 -78.64 -20.08
C MET A 1 -6.21 -78.10 -18.78
N GLN A 2 -6.82 -77.04 -18.24
CA GLN A 2 -6.74 -76.62 -16.83
C GLN A 2 -5.35 -76.17 -16.31
N ARG A 3 -5.17 -75.10 -15.52
CA ARG A 3 -6.05 -74.15 -14.85
C ARG A 3 -5.16 -73.02 -14.32
N PHE A 4 -5.66 -71.79 -14.42
CA PHE A 4 -5.52 -70.64 -13.53
C PHE A 4 -4.30 -70.54 -12.60
N PHE A 5 -3.61 -69.39 -12.65
CA PHE A 5 -3.43 -68.54 -11.46
C PHE A 5 -3.20 -67.10 -11.93
N ASN A 6 -4.28 -66.33 -12.08
CA ASN A 6 -4.19 -64.87 -12.15
C ASN A 6 -3.85 -64.38 -10.74
N VAL A 7 -2.65 -63.84 -10.59
CA VAL A 7 -2.20 -63.18 -9.37
C VAL A 7 -2.98 -61.88 -9.25
N ILE A 8 -3.96 -61.84 -8.35
CA ILE A 8 -4.71 -60.62 -8.03
C ILE A 8 -3.71 -59.68 -7.32
N ALA A 9 -3.27 -58.65 -8.04
CA ALA A 9 -2.41 -57.61 -7.50
C ALA A 9 -3.11 -56.89 -6.34
N CYS A 10 -2.45 -56.90 -5.18
CA CYS A 10 -2.87 -56.19 -3.98
C CYS A 10 -2.82 -54.69 -4.26
N GLY A 11 -3.99 -54.06 -4.45
CA GLY A 11 -4.10 -52.62 -4.63
C GLY A 11 -3.77 -51.88 -3.33
N LEU A 12 -2.56 -51.34 -3.23
CA LEU A 12 -2.18 -50.40 -2.17
C LEU A 12 -2.97 -49.10 -2.36
N GLN A 13 -4.03 -48.91 -1.57
CA GLN A 13 -4.69 -47.62 -1.44
C GLN A 13 -3.73 -46.67 -0.69
N VAL A 14 -3.01 -45.84 -1.46
CA VAL A 14 -2.23 -44.73 -0.91
C VAL A 14 -3.22 -43.66 -0.45
N MET A 15 -3.43 -43.54 0.86
CA MET A 15 -4.13 -42.39 1.42
C MET A 15 -3.24 -41.17 1.26
N PHE A 16 -3.53 -40.34 0.25
CA PHE A 16 -2.95 -39.01 0.14
C PHE A 16 -3.49 -38.15 1.29
N VAL A 17 -2.68 -37.99 2.34
CA VAL A 17 -2.94 -36.98 3.37
C VAL A 17 -2.64 -35.63 2.72
N SER A 18 -3.67 -34.91 2.30
CA SER A 18 -3.52 -33.49 1.97
C SER A 18 -3.16 -32.75 3.25
N ALA A 19 -1.87 -32.51 3.49
CA ALA A 19 -1.42 -31.60 4.52
C ALA A 19 -1.99 -30.22 4.18
N GLY A 20 -3.04 -29.81 4.90
CA GLY A 20 -3.58 -28.46 4.80
C GLY A 20 -2.47 -27.48 5.19
N ALA A 21 -1.84 -26.87 4.21
CA ALA A 21 -0.96 -25.74 4.42
C ALA A 21 -1.81 -24.65 5.07
N HIS A 22 -1.58 -24.40 6.36
CA HIS A 22 -2.18 -23.28 7.06
C HIS A 22 -1.53 -22.03 6.47
N ALA A 23 -2.15 -21.45 5.45
CA ALA A 23 -1.80 -20.12 4.96
C ALA A 23 -2.11 -19.14 6.09
N MET A 24 -1.10 -18.82 6.91
CA MET A 24 -1.22 -17.78 7.91
C MET A 24 -1.41 -16.46 7.17
N ALA A 25 -2.54 -15.80 7.39
CA ALA A 25 -2.75 -14.43 6.93
C ALA A 25 -1.73 -13.53 7.65
N SER A 26 -0.71 -13.07 6.92
CA SER A 26 0.24 -12.09 7.45
C SER A 26 -0.36 -10.69 7.33
N SER A 27 -0.46 -9.97 8.43
CA SER A 27 -0.97 -8.59 8.46
C SER A 27 0.16 -7.58 8.31
N LEU A 28 -0.10 -6.49 7.60
CA LEU A 28 0.83 -5.36 7.51
C LEU A 28 0.81 -4.55 8.81
N VAL A 29 1.98 -4.08 9.23
CA VAL A 29 2.11 -3.18 10.37
C VAL A 29 1.60 -1.79 9.98
N LEU A 30 0.74 -1.20 10.82
CA LEU A 30 0.33 0.20 10.72
C LEU A 30 1.43 1.11 11.30
N PRO A 31 2.05 2.00 10.51
CA PRO A 31 3.00 2.97 11.02
C PRO A 31 2.33 4.00 11.93
N THR A 32 3.07 4.53 12.90
CA THR A 32 2.63 5.69 13.69
C THR A 32 2.79 6.99 12.88
N THR A 33 2.08 8.04 13.27
CA THR A 33 2.24 9.38 12.66
C THR A 33 3.65 9.92 12.88
N ALA A 34 4.23 9.74 14.07
CA ALA A 34 5.62 10.13 14.35
C ALA A 34 6.64 9.48 13.39
N GLN A 35 6.42 8.23 12.96
CA GLN A 35 7.32 7.54 12.02
C GLN A 35 7.29 8.13 10.61
N LEU A 36 6.16 8.69 10.19
CA LEU A 36 5.99 9.27 8.85
C LEU A 36 6.11 10.79 8.84
N ALA A 37 6.04 11.45 9.99
CA ALA A 37 6.23 12.88 10.09
C ALA A 37 7.62 13.31 9.56
N GLY A 38 7.68 14.52 9.00
CA GLY A 38 8.89 15.11 8.45
C GLY A 38 8.69 15.74 7.08
N HIS A 39 9.81 15.93 6.37
CA HIS A 39 9.86 16.60 5.07
C HIS A 39 9.74 15.62 3.92
N TRP A 40 8.90 15.97 2.96
CA TRP A 40 8.57 15.14 1.81
C TRP A 40 8.55 15.99 0.54
N GLN A 41 8.57 15.30 -0.59
CA GLN A 41 8.41 15.90 -1.89
C GLN A 41 7.37 15.12 -2.65
N LEU A 42 6.35 15.81 -3.17
CA LEU A 42 5.44 15.26 -4.15
C LEU A 42 5.99 15.53 -5.54
N HIS A 43 6.14 14.49 -6.34
CA HIS A 43 6.68 14.53 -7.69
C HIS A 43 5.58 14.23 -8.70
N GLN A 44 5.53 15.03 -9.75
CA GLN A 44 4.80 14.73 -10.98
C GLN A 44 5.69 15.10 -12.16
N GLN A 45 6.14 14.08 -12.91
CA GLN A 45 7.13 14.26 -13.98
C GLN A 45 8.39 14.97 -13.46
N ASP A 46 8.76 16.13 -14.01
CA ASP A 46 9.92 16.93 -13.61
C ASP A 46 9.61 18.00 -12.55
N GLN A 47 8.35 18.08 -12.09
CA GLN A 47 7.90 19.07 -11.12
C GLN A 47 7.85 18.50 -9.70
N VAL A 48 8.17 19.35 -8.72
CA VAL A 48 8.25 18.98 -7.31
C VAL A 48 7.49 20.00 -6.45
N CYS A 49 6.60 19.52 -5.58
CA CYS A 49 6.03 20.29 -4.49
C CYS A 49 6.65 19.81 -3.17
N ALA A 50 7.27 20.70 -2.39
CA ALA A 50 7.77 20.35 -1.06
C ALA A 50 6.60 20.29 -0.07
N LEU A 51 6.46 19.20 0.67
CA LEU A 51 5.38 18.99 1.62
C LEU A 51 5.92 18.62 3.00
N ASP A 52 5.18 18.99 4.04
CA ASP A 52 5.50 18.63 5.42
C ASP A 52 4.36 17.81 6.02
N LEU A 53 4.68 16.60 6.47
CA LEU A 53 3.76 15.78 7.25
C LEU A 53 4.01 16.11 8.73
N PHE A 54 3.14 16.91 9.33
CA PHE A 54 3.24 17.22 10.76
C PHE A 54 2.54 16.15 11.59
N GLU A 55 3.18 15.70 12.67
CA GLU A 55 2.58 14.79 13.65
C GLU A 55 1.42 15.48 14.40
N GLN A 56 1.59 16.76 14.76
CA GLN A 56 0.56 17.50 15.47
C GLN A 56 -0.66 17.73 14.58
N ALA A 57 -1.82 17.29 15.07
CA ALA A 57 -3.10 17.35 14.36
C ALA A 57 -3.11 16.66 12.99
N ASN A 58 -2.09 15.85 12.68
CA ASN A 58 -1.86 15.26 11.36
C ASN A 58 -1.98 16.29 10.22
N ALA A 59 -1.48 17.51 10.44
CA ALA A 59 -1.57 18.58 9.46
C ALA A 59 -0.58 18.35 8.30
N LEU A 60 -0.98 18.78 7.11
CA LEU A 60 -0.13 18.83 5.93
C LEU A 60 0.29 20.28 5.66
N GLY A 61 1.60 20.51 5.59
CA GLY A 61 2.20 21.81 5.30
C GLY A 61 3.08 21.83 4.05
N GLY A 62 3.88 22.88 3.92
CA GLY A 62 4.71 23.14 2.75
C GLY A 62 3.91 23.78 1.61
N ASP A 63 4.28 23.44 0.38
CA ASP A 63 3.67 23.92 -0.86
C ASP A 63 2.41 23.11 -1.23
N VAL A 64 1.41 23.21 -0.34
CA VAL A 64 0.09 22.55 -0.53
C VAL A 64 -0.67 23.11 -1.74
N ALA A 65 -0.39 24.36 -2.14
CA ALA A 65 -1.02 24.98 -3.30
C ALA A 65 -0.48 24.39 -4.61
N CYS A 66 0.80 24.08 -4.69
CA CYS A 66 1.37 23.30 -5.79
C CYS A 66 0.73 21.91 -5.86
N ALA A 67 0.63 21.19 -4.73
CA ALA A 67 0.05 19.85 -4.70
C ALA A 67 -1.44 19.82 -5.10
N GLU A 68 -2.21 20.84 -4.72
CA GLU A 68 -3.62 21.01 -5.09
C GLU A 68 -3.83 20.97 -6.62
N GLN A 69 -2.91 21.53 -7.41
CA GLN A 69 -3.00 21.54 -8.86
C GLN A 69 -3.03 20.13 -9.47
N TRP A 70 -2.39 19.16 -8.81
CA TRP A 70 -2.29 17.78 -9.29
C TRP A 70 -3.33 16.87 -8.66
N LEU A 71 -3.68 17.13 -7.40
CA LEU A 71 -4.64 16.36 -6.63
C LEU A 71 -6.10 16.76 -6.93
N GLY A 72 -6.32 17.96 -7.45
CA GLY A 72 -7.62 18.53 -7.80
C GLY A 72 -8.39 19.12 -6.62
N GLU A 73 -7.93 18.87 -5.39
CA GLU A 73 -8.45 19.44 -4.15
C GLU A 73 -7.29 19.74 -3.22
N LYS A 74 -7.43 20.75 -2.36
CA LYS A 74 -6.39 21.15 -1.41
C LYS A 74 -6.25 20.11 -0.28
N PRO A 75 -5.11 19.42 -0.17
CA PRO A 75 -4.87 18.54 0.96
C PRO A 75 -4.50 19.36 2.21
N LEU A 76 -5.09 19.03 3.36
CA LEU A 76 -4.87 19.72 4.63
C LEU A 76 -4.46 18.79 5.76
N THR A 77 -4.93 17.55 5.74
CA THR A 77 -4.55 16.56 6.75
C THR A 77 -4.16 15.23 6.10
N TRP A 78 -3.51 14.38 6.88
CA TRP A 78 -3.03 13.08 6.42
C TRP A 78 -3.25 11.98 7.46
N SER A 79 -3.13 10.72 7.04
CA SER A 79 -3.13 9.58 7.98
C SER A 79 -2.31 8.41 7.44
N PRO A 80 -1.51 7.72 8.28
CA PRO A 80 -0.91 6.45 7.89
C PRO A 80 -1.99 5.38 7.64
N THR A 81 -1.70 4.47 6.71
CA THR A 81 -2.37 3.16 6.58
C THR A 81 -1.32 2.05 6.58
N PRO A 82 -1.70 0.78 6.81
CA PRO A 82 -0.74 -0.32 6.80
C PRO A 82 0.02 -0.46 5.48
N ASP A 83 -0.52 0.06 4.39
CA ASP A 83 -0.03 -0.02 3.02
C ASP A 83 0.27 1.35 2.38
N GLY A 84 0.16 2.47 3.09
CA GLY A 84 0.24 3.78 2.44
C GLY A 84 -0.01 4.98 3.36
N ILE A 85 -0.39 6.10 2.73
CA ILE A 85 -0.74 7.37 3.37
C ILE A 85 -1.98 7.92 2.67
N TRP A 86 -2.99 8.32 3.44
CA TRP A 86 -4.11 9.11 2.93
C TRP A 86 -3.83 10.60 3.06
N LEU A 87 -4.28 11.38 2.07
CA LEU A 87 -4.44 12.83 2.13
C LEU A 87 -5.92 13.20 2.10
N PHE A 88 -6.32 14.16 2.94
CA PHE A 88 -7.71 14.60 3.10
C PHE A 88 -7.86 16.11 2.92
N ASN A 89 -9.05 16.53 2.48
CA ASN A 89 -9.45 17.93 2.41
C ASN A 89 -9.94 18.46 3.77
N ALA A 90 -10.46 19.69 3.80
CA ALA A 90 -10.95 20.35 5.02
C ALA A 90 -12.16 19.63 5.65
N GLU A 91 -12.96 18.98 4.81
CA GLU A 91 -14.16 18.24 5.17
C GLU A 91 -13.84 16.82 5.67
N GLY A 92 -12.56 16.40 5.61
CA GLY A 92 -12.13 15.05 5.96
C GLY A 92 -12.40 14.01 4.85
N SER A 93 -12.72 14.45 3.64
CA SER A 93 -12.89 13.56 2.49
C SER A 93 -11.53 13.16 1.92
N GLY A 94 -11.36 11.88 1.59
CA GLY A 94 -10.12 11.34 1.04
C GLY A 94 -9.88 11.82 -0.40
N ILE A 95 -8.78 12.55 -0.60
CA ILE A 95 -8.37 13.08 -1.91
C ILE A 95 -7.56 12.04 -2.68
N ALA A 96 -6.54 11.46 -2.01
CA ALA A 96 -5.65 10.49 -2.60
C ALA A 96 -5.08 9.55 -1.54
N HIS A 97 -5.03 8.26 -1.89
CA HIS A 97 -4.28 7.25 -1.14
C HIS A 97 -2.99 6.93 -1.88
N LEU A 98 -1.86 7.22 -1.23
CA LEU A 98 -0.54 6.96 -1.76
C LEU A 98 -0.06 5.61 -1.22
N ASN A 99 0.00 4.62 -2.11
CA ASN A 99 0.43 3.27 -1.80
C ASN A 99 1.94 3.22 -1.60
N ARG A 100 2.39 2.62 -0.50
CA ARG A 100 3.79 2.42 -0.19
C ARG A 100 4.42 1.47 -1.20
N GLN A 101 5.41 1.96 -1.93
CA GLN A 101 6.25 1.13 -2.80
C GLN A 101 7.41 0.54 -2.00
N LYS A 102 8.03 1.38 -1.17
CA LYS A 102 9.08 1.04 -0.22
C LYS A 102 9.14 2.11 0.87
N SER A 103 10.00 1.93 1.87
CA SER A 103 10.18 2.96 2.91
C SER A 103 10.57 4.30 2.29
N GLY A 104 9.80 5.35 2.61
CA GLY A 104 10.03 6.71 2.10
C GLY A 104 9.64 6.94 0.64
N ASP A 105 8.90 6.02 -0.01
CA ASP A 105 8.47 6.15 -1.40
C ASP A 105 7.05 5.58 -1.58
N TYR A 106 6.13 6.47 -1.94
CA TYR A 106 4.69 6.20 -2.05
C TYR A 106 4.16 6.71 -3.38
N GLN A 107 3.14 6.05 -3.95
CA GLN A 107 2.59 6.43 -5.25
C GLN A 107 1.06 6.39 -5.29
N ALA A 108 0.48 7.31 -6.05
CA ALA A 108 -0.94 7.32 -6.37
C ALA A 108 -1.17 7.63 -7.84
N ARG A 109 -2.38 7.31 -8.32
CA ARG A 109 -2.90 7.86 -9.57
C ARG A 109 -3.92 8.94 -9.24
N THR A 110 -3.75 10.09 -9.86
CA THR A 110 -4.69 11.22 -9.77
C THR A 110 -5.97 10.91 -10.54
N LYS A 111 -7.01 11.74 -10.37
CA LYS A 111 -8.29 11.63 -11.11
C LYS A 111 -8.09 11.73 -12.63
N THR A 112 -7.03 12.39 -13.10
CA THR A 112 -6.68 12.50 -14.53
C THR A 112 -5.86 11.30 -15.05
N GLY A 113 -5.52 10.35 -14.17
CA GLY A 113 -4.73 9.16 -14.51
C GLY A 113 -3.21 9.33 -14.41
N ALA A 114 -2.73 10.56 -14.16
CA ALA A 114 -1.31 10.83 -13.96
C ALA A 114 -0.80 10.18 -12.66
N VAL A 115 0.41 9.62 -12.71
CA VAL A 115 1.10 9.07 -11.53
C VAL A 115 1.78 10.20 -10.77
N ILE A 116 1.63 10.18 -9.46
CA ILE A 116 2.34 11.07 -8.53
C ILE A 116 3.11 10.23 -7.51
N GLU A 117 4.29 10.71 -7.11
CA GLU A 117 5.17 10.01 -6.17
C GLU A 117 5.46 10.91 -4.96
N LEU A 118 5.23 10.43 -3.75
CA LEU A 118 5.59 11.12 -2.51
C LEU A 118 6.85 10.47 -1.94
N LYS A 119 7.95 11.23 -1.93
CA LYS A 119 9.28 10.77 -1.53
C LYS A 119 9.74 11.49 -0.28
N ARG A 120 10.29 10.74 0.68
CA ARG A 120 10.85 11.30 1.90
C ARG A 120 12.14 12.03 1.55
N THR A 121 12.27 13.26 2.07
CA THR A 121 13.54 13.99 1.96
C THR A 121 14.53 13.38 2.97
N PRO A 122 15.82 13.17 2.60
CA PRO A 122 16.85 12.67 3.52
C PRO A 122 16.97 13.49 4.80
#